data_AF-A0A2V1CPE8-F1
#
_entry.id   AF-A0A2V1CPE8-F1
#
_cell.length_a   1.000
_cell.length_b   1.000
_cell.length_c   1.000
_cell.angle_alpha   90.00
_cell.angle_beta   90.00
_cell.angle_gamma   90.00
#
_symmetry.space_group_name_H-M   'P 1'
#
loop_
_entity.id
_entity.type
_entity.pdbx_description
1 polymer ?
#
loop_
_entity_poly.entity_id
_entity_poly.type
_entity_poly.pdbx_seq_one_letter_code
_entity_poly.pdbx_strand_id
1 'polypeptide(L)'
;MFALRRKAVESARRLPAASGRRTSPYSTAHPEKHGDHGHHHEGPKAESLGTQFYVVLAIVPLSLGVYAASRPSANGHPKGLSNFIGSYYNEYKERWAARNSLHTAALERAAFDRNLFQSTPGSKHVDLRFPEIFNTGSPFNVSAGQGPRNMDQLVAHYGKKNEDAEEEKAKALASKE
;
A
#
# COMPACT_ATOMS: atom_id res chain seq x y z
N MET A 1 -28.26 13.06 8.67
CA MET A 1 -27.14 12.91 9.62
C MET A 1 -26.11 11.96 9.01
N PHE A 2 -25.00 12.48 8.48
CA PHE A 2 -23.98 11.68 7.78
C PHE A 2 -22.68 11.63 8.61
N ALA A 3 -22.45 10.52 9.30
CA ALA A 3 -21.35 10.33 10.25
C ALA A 3 -20.29 9.32 9.76
N LEU A 4 -19.78 9.46 8.53
CA LEU A 4 -18.81 8.49 7.96
C LEU A 4 -17.55 9.09 7.34
N ARG A 5 -17.25 10.38 7.53
CA ARG A 5 -16.08 11.03 6.87
C ARG A 5 -15.05 11.65 7.81
N ARG A 6 -14.55 10.90 8.81
CA ARG A 6 -13.45 11.42 9.68
C ARG A 6 -12.34 10.44 10.07
N LYS A 7 -12.29 9.21 9.56
CA LYS A 7 -11.26 8.23 10.02
C LYS A 7 -9.99 8.11 9.17
N ALA A 8 -9.91 8.74 7.99
CA ALA A 8 -8.74 8.56 7.10
C ALA A 8 -7.58 9.56 7.35
N VAL A 9 -7.77 10.59 8.17
CA VAL A 9 -6.75 11.66 8.38
C VAL A 9 -5.94 11.48 9.67
N GLU A 10 -6.33 10.56 10.55
CA GLU A 10 -5.71 10.39 11.88
C GLU A 10 -4.48 9.46 11.90
N SER A 11 -4.24 8.69 10.83
CA SER A 11 -3.13 7.71 10.77
C SER A 11 -1.77 8.31 10.40
N ALA A 12 -1.69 9.61 10.09
CA ALA A 12 -0.44 10.25 9.66
C ALA A 12 0.37 10.90 10.80
N ARG A 13 -0.12 10.89 12.06
CA ARG A 13 0.44 11.72 13.15
C ARG A 13 1.21 10.97 14.23
N ARG A 14 1.57 9.71 14.04
CA ARG A 14 2.38 8.96 15.02
C ARG A 14 3.58 8.29 14.36
N LEU A 15 4.54 9.11 13.95
CA LEU A 15 5.92 8.66 13.81
C LEU A 15 6.50 8.49 15.23
N PRO A 16 7.01 7.32 15.61
CA PRO A 16 7.72 7.18 16.88
C PRO A 16 8.98 8.05 16.83
N ALA A 17 9.15 8.92 17.83
CA ALA A 17 10.39 9.64 18.04
C ALA A 17 11.52 8.60 18.16
N ALA A 18 12.58 8.77 17.37
CA ALA A 18 13.75 7.90 17.41
C ALA A 18 14.29 7.87 18.85
N SER A 19 14.16 6.72 19.53
CA SER A 19 14.79 6.51 20.83
C SER A 19 16.31 6.53 20.63
N GLY A 20 16.95 7.59 21.10
CA GLY A 20 18.41 7.71 21.07
C GLY A 20 19.06 6.51 21.74
N ARG A 21 20.01 5.87 21.04
CA ARG A 21 20.90 4.85 21.61
C ARG A 21 21.63 5.47 22.79
N ARG A 22 21.33 5.01 24.01
CA ARG A 22 22.20 5.24 25.17
C ARG A 22 23.41 4.33 25.05
N THR A 23 24.59 4.91 24.84
CA THR A 23 25.87 4.26 25.04
C THR A 23 26.18 4.26 26.54
N SER A 24 26.32 3.07 27.13
CA SER A 24 26.77 2.92 28.51
C SER A 24 28.21 3.43 28.64
N PRO A 25 28.53 4.36 29.57
CA PRO A 25 29.91 4.63 29.90
C PRO A 25 30.48 3.44 30.67
N TYR A 26 31.68 3.03 30.27
CA TYR A 26 32.49 2.00 30.92
C TYR A 26 32.91 2.54 32.31
N SER A 27 32.37 1.99 33.40
CA SER A 27 32.83 2.30 34.75
C SER A 27 34.05 1.43 35.08
N THR A 28 35.24 2.01 34.96
CA THR A 28 36.46 1.49 35.60
C THR A 28 36.34 1.73 37.11
N ALA A 29 35.60 0.85 37.80
CA ALA A 29 35.70 0.73 39.24
C ALA A 29 36.83 -0.26 39.54
N HIS A 30 38.00 0.27 39.89
CA HIS A 30 39.05 -0.48 40.56
C HIS A 30 38.59 -0.79 41.99
N PRO A 31 38.44 -2.06 42.41
CA PRO A 31 38.56 -2.39 43.81
C PRO A 31 40.05 -2.44 44.15
N GLU A 32 40.54 -1.38 44.79
CA GLU A 32 41.78 -1.48 45.57
C GLU A 32 41.60 -2.57 46.63
N LYS A 33 42.37 -3.65 46.50
CA LYS A 33 42.72 -4.50 47.64
C LYS A 33 44.23 -4.66 47.65
N HIS A 34 44.88 -3.74 48.37
CA HIS A 34 46.17 -4.01 48.97
C HIS A 34 45.97 -4.94 50.16
N GLY A 35 46.80 -5.99 50.25
CA GLY A 35 46.92 -6.79 51.45
C GLY A 35 47.27 -8.25 51.20
N ASP A 36 48.58 -8.48 51.10
CA ASP A 36 49.30 -9.42 51.97
C ASP A 36 49.85 -10.71 51.35
N HIS A 37 51.12 -10.95 51.72
CA HIS A 37 52.00 -11.99 51.25
C HIS A 37 51.70 -13.28 52.04
N GLY A 38 51.09 -14.27 51.38
CA GLY A 38 50.86 -15.60 51.96
C GLY A 38 51.28 -16.69 50.98
N HIS A 39 52.49 -17.20 51.15
CA HIS A 39 52.98 -18.39 50.47
C HIS A 39 52.18 -19.63 50.90
N HIS A 40 51.23 -20.06 50.08
CA HIS A 40 50.68 -21.41 50.14
C HIS A 40 50.63 -22.03 48.75
N HIS A 41 51.36 -23.13 48.59
CA HIS A 41 51.36 -23.97 47.40
C HIS A 41 49.96 -24.59 47.21
N GLU A 42 49.14 -23.99 46.36
CA GLU A 42 47.97 -24.67 45.81
C GLU A 42 48.45 -25.67 44.74
N GLY A 43 48.14 -26.96 44.94
CA GLY A 43 48.38 -28.01 43.93
C GLY A 43 47.64 -27.73 42.61
N PRO A 44 47.87 -28.53 41.57
CA PRO A 44 47.38 -28.24 40.21
C PRO A 44 45.87 -28.04 40.23
N LYS A 45 45.43 -26.79 40.01
CA LYS A 45 44.01 -26.47 39.84
C LYS A 45 43.56 -27.13 38.56
N ALA A 46 42.57 -28.01 38.66
CA ALA A 46 41.93 -28.62 37.50
C ALA A 46 41.34 -27.49 36.63
N GLU A 47 41.94 -27.23 35.46
CA GLU A 47 41.43 -26.24 34.53
C GLU A 47 40.06 -26.69 34.02
N SER A 48 39.03 -25.86 34.21
CA SER A 48 37.69 -26.17 33.70
C SER A 48 37.73 -26.17 32.18
N LEU A 49 37.21 -27.25 31.57
CA LEU A 49 37.01 -27.32 30.12
C LEU A 49 36.24 -26.06 29.67
N GLY A 50 36.88 -25.23 28.84
CA GLY A 50 36.33 -23.93 28.45
C GLY A 50 34.98 -24.05 27.76
N THR A 51 34.20 -22.96 27.74
CA THR A 51 32.85 -22.90 27.15
C THR A 51 32.76 -23.52 25.75
N GLN A 52 33.82 -23.40 24.95
CA GLN A 52 33.92 -23.99 23.62
C GLN A 52 33.77 -25.52 23.60
N PHE A 53 34.27 -26.21 24.63
CA PHE A 53 34.12 -27.66 24.77
C PHE A 53 32.65 -28.07 24.85
N TYR A 54 31.86 -27.38 25.67
CA TYR A 54 30.42 -27.63 25.80
C TYR A 54 29.64 -27.26 24.54
N VAL A 55 30.06 -26.21 23.82
CA VAL A 55 29.45 -25.85 22.53
C VAL A 55 29.68 -26.96 21.51
N VAL A 56 30.88 -27.51 21.42
CA VAL A 56 31.18 -28.65 20.53
C VAL A 56 30.39 -29.89 20.95
N LEU A 57 30.33 -30.18 22.26
CA LEU A 57 29.55 -31.30 22.81
C LEU A 57 28.05 -31.17 22.52
N ALA A 58 27.52 -29.94 22.44
CA ALA A 58 26.14 -29.68 22.06
C ALA A 58 25.93 -29.77 20.53
N ILE A 59 26.87 -29.27 19.74
CA ILE A 59 26.77 -29.25 18.26
C ILE A 59 26.78 -30.67 17.68
N VAL A 60 27.57 -31.59 18.22
CA VAL A 60 27.67 -32.97 17.70
C VAL A 60 26.31 -33.68 17.69
N PRO A 61 25.59 -33.85 18.82
CA PRO A 61 24.26 -34.48 18.82
C PRO A 61 23.21 -33.65 18.07
N LEU A 62 23.33 -32.32 18.08
CA LEU A 62 22.40 -31.45 17.35
C LEU A 62 22.54 -31.63 15.83
N SER A 63 23.77 -31.73 15.31
CA SER A 63 24.03 -32.00 13.89
C SER A 63 23.55 -33.39 13.47
N LEU A 64 23.72 -34.40 14.32
CA LEU A 64 23.18 -35.74 14.10
C LEU A 64 21.64 -35.75 14.10
N GLY A 65 21.02 -35.00 15.01
CA GLY A 65 19.56 -34.83 15.05
C GLY A 65 19.02 -34.16 13.80
N VAL A 66 19.66 -33.07 13.34
CA VAL A 66 19.30 -32.39 12.09
C VAL A 66 19.47 -33.32 10.89
N TYR A 67 20.55 -34.08 10.84
CA TYR A 67 20.83 -35.03 9.77
C TYR A 67 19.84 -36.20 9.73
N ALA A 68 19.45 -36.72 10.90
CA ALA A 68 18.42 -37.76 10.99
C ALA A 68 17.03 -37.22 10.57
N ALA A 69 16.71 -35.97 10.92
CA ALA A 69 15.44 -35.33 10.58
C ALA A 69 15.35 -34.88 9.11
N SER A 70 16.48 -34.57 8.46
CA SER A 70 16.52 -34.10 7.07
C SER A 70 16.48 -35.23 6.03
N ARG A 71 16.76 -36.47 6.43
CA ARG A 71 16.73 -37.63 5.53
C ARG A 71 15.30 -37.96 5.11
N PRO A 72 15.02 -38.11 3.80
CA PRO A 72 13.72 -38.54 3.30
C PRO A 72 13.42 -39.98 3.74
N SER A 73 12.14 -40.33 3.80
CA SER A 73 11.70 -41.72 4.05
C SER A 73 12.24 -42.66 2.97
N ALA A 74 12.27 -43.97 3.24
CA ALA A 74 12.55 -45.00 2.23
C ALA A 74 11.64 -44.90 0.98
N ASN A 75 10.48 -44.24 1.12
CA ASN A 75 9.51 -43.98 0.08
C ASN A 75 9.69 -42.61 -0.62
N GLY A 76 10.79 -41.89 -0.38
CA GLY A 76 11.10 -40.59 -1.02
C GLY A 76 10.33 -39.38 -0.48
N HIS A 77 9.35 -39.57 0.41
CA HIS A 77 8.60 -38.46 1.00
C HIS A 77 9.42 -37.69 2.05
N PRO A 78 9.35 -36.34 2.06
CA PRO A 78 9.88 -35.54 3.16
C PRO A 78 9.21 -35.94 4.47
N LYS A 79 9.94 -35.93 5.59
CA LYS A 79 9.42 -36.28 6.92
C LYS A 79 9.42 -35.06 7.85
N GLY A 80 8.47 -35.08 8.79
CA GLY A 80 8.42 -34.21 9.98
C GLY A 80 8.54 -32.71 9.68
N LEU A 81 9.75 -32.19 9.88
CA LEU A 81 10.06 -30.76 9.77
C LEU A 81 9.84 -30.23 8.33
N SER A 82 10.23 -30.99 7.31
CA SER A 82 10.09 -30.55 5.92
C SER A 82 8.62 -30.49 5.49
N ASN A 83 7.79 -31.41 5.97
CA ASN A 83 6.33 -31.37 5.72
C ASN A 83 5.66 -30.21 6.44
N PHE A 84 6.08 -29.92 7.68
CA PHE A 84 5.55 -28.79 8.45
C PHE A 84 5.94 -27.43 7.83
N ILE A 85 7.21 -27.30 7.41
CA ILE A 85 7.67 -26.11 6.68
C ILE A 85 6.94 -25.99 5.34
N GLY A 86 6.74 -27.11 4.64
CA GLY A 86 6.01 -27.17 3.39
C GLY A 86 4.53 -26.76 3.55
N SER A 87 3.83 -27.27 4.56
CA SER A 87 2.43 -26.92 4.82
C SER A 87 2.28 -25.44 5.16
N TYR A 88 3.15 -24.92 6.04
CA TYR A 88 3.14 -23.50 6.39
C TYR A 88 3.40 -22.64 5.16
N TYR A 89 4.44 -22.94 4.39
CA TYR A 89 4.77 -22.18 3.19
C TYR A 89 3.68 -22.24 2.12
N ASN A 90 3.00 -23.37 1.96
CA ASN A 90 1.89 -23.52 1.03
C ASN A 90 0.72 -22.61 1.38
N GLU A 91 0.35 -22.49 2.67
CA GLU A 91 -0.70 -21.56 3.10
C GLU A 91 -0.35 -20.10 2.76
N TYR A 92 0.91 -19.70 2.95
CA TYR A 92 1.37 -18.38 2.53
C TYR A 92 1.29 -18.23 1.02
N LYS A 93 1.77 -19.21 0.26
CA LYS A 93 1.74 -19.18 -1.20
C LYS A 93 0.31 -19.02 -1.73
N GLU A 94 -0.64 -19.76 -1.17
CA GLU A 94 -2.06 -19.64 -1.53
C GLU A 94 -2.63 -18.26 -1.19
N ARG A 95 -2.35 -17.74 0.01
CA ARG A 95 -2.80 -16.39 0.41
C ARG A 95 -2.21 -15.30 -0.49
N TRP A 96 -0.94 -15.42 -0.85
CA TRP A 96 -0.28 -14.49 -1.77
C TRP A 96 -0.87 -14.59 -3.18
N ALA A 97 -1.10 -15.81 -3.67
CA ALA A 97 -1.75 -16.04 -4.96
C ALA A 97 -3.16 -15.45 -4.99
N ALA A 98 -3.98 -15.67 -3.97
CA ALA A 98 -5.34 -15.15 -3.85
C ALA A 98 -5.38 -13.61 -3.80
N ARG A 99 -4.43 -12.99 -3.10
CA ARG A 99 -4.29 -11.52 -3.08
C ARG A 99 -3.90 -10.98 -4.45
N ASN A 100 -2.94 -11.63 -5.11
CA ASN A 100 -2.49 -11.20 -6.43
C ASN A 100 -3.61 -11.34 -7.46
N SER A 101 -4.36 -12.45 -7.45
CA SER A 101 -5.50 -12.65 -8.36
C SER A 101 -6.62 -11.63 -8.11
N LEU A 102 -6.88 -11.27 -6.85
CA LEU A 102 -7.87 -10.23 -6.53
C LEU A 102 -7.41 -8.85 -7.03
N HIS A 103 -6.11 -8.53 -6.89
CA HIS A 103 -5.56 -7.28 -7.39
C HIS A 103 -5.60 -7.20 -8.92
N THR A 104 -5.25 -8.26 -9.64
CA THR A 104 -5.31 -8.30 -11.11
C THR A 104 -6.76 -8.17 -11.59
N ALA A 105 -7.69 -8.89 -10.99
CA ALA A 105 -9.11 -8.78 -11.33
C ALA A 105 -9.68 -7.36 -11.09
N ALA A 106 -9.27 -6.71 -10.00
CA ALA A 106 -9.66 -5.33 -9.72
C ALA A 106 -9.09 -4.35 -10.77
N LEU A 107 -7.83 -4.54 -11.17
CA LEU A 107 -7.18 -3.71 -12.18
C LEU A 107 -7.83 -3.89 -13.57
N GLU A 108 -8.14 -5.13 -13.94
CA GLU A 108 -8.84 -5.45 -15.19
C GLU A 108 -10.23 -4.78 -15.24
N ARG A 109 -10.98 -4.84 -14.14
CA ARG A 109 -12.29 -4.19 -14.06
C ARG A 109 -12.17 -2.66 -14.12
N ALA A 110 -11.18 -2.08 -13.43
CA ALA A 110 -10.93 -0.64 -13.50
C ALA A 110 -10.51 -0.19 -14.91
N ALA A 111 -9.73 -1.00 -15.61
CA ALA A 111 -9.35 -0.74 -17.00
C ALA A 111 -10.56 -0.80 -17.94
N PHE A 112 -11.44 -1.79 -17.75
CA PHE A 112 -12.69 -1.89 -18.49
C PHE A 112 -13.60 -0.68 -18.25
N ASP A 113 -13.82 -0.29 -16.99
CA ASP A 113 -14.65 0.85 -16.64
C ASP A 113 -14.07 2.15 -17.22
N ARG A 114 -12.74 2.32 -17.15
CA ARG A 114 -12.07 3.47 -17.79
C ARG A 114 -12.34 3.49 -19.30
N ASN A 115 -12.23 2.35 -19.97
CA ASN A 115 -12.52 2.27 -21.41
C ASN A 115 -13.98 2.62 -21.71
N LEU A 116 -14.92 2.12 -20.89
CA LEU A 116 -16.34 2.44 -21.01
C LEU A 116 -16.59 3.94 -20.87
N PHE A 117 -16.01 4.60 -19.86
CA PHE A 117 -16.19 6.04 -19.66
C PHE A 117 -15.48 6.90 -20.70
N GLN A 118 -14.37 6.43 -21.26
CA GLN A 118 -13.66 7.17 -22.32
C GLN A 118 -14.32 7.02 -23.69
N SER A 119 -14.93 5.88 -23.97
CA SER A 119 -15.59 5.61 -25.25
C SER A 119 -17.04 6.10 -25.29
N THR A 120 -17.69 6.25 -24.14
CA THR A 120 -19.07 6.75 -24.08
C THR A 120 -19.10 8.25 -24.38
N PRO A 121 -19.81 8.70 -25.43
CA PRO A 121 -20.00 10.12 -25.65
C PRO A 121 -20.74 10.71 -24.45
N GLY A 122 -20.15 11.71 -23.78
CA GLY A 122 -20.78 12.38 -22.65
C GLY A 122 -22.13 13.00 -23.02
N SER A 123 -22.98 13.27 -22.02
CA SER A 123 -24.24 13.97 -22.28
C SER A 123 -23.95 15.35 -22.88
N LYS A 124 -24.51 15.63 -24.06
CA LYS A 124 -24.45 16.97 -24.67
C LYS A 124 -25.21 18.03 -23.86
N HIS A 125 -26.07 17.58 -22.95
CA HIS A 125 -26.85 18.44 -22.08
C HIS A 125 -26.05 18.78 -20.82
N VAL A 126 -26.04 20.06 -20.47
CA VAL A 126 -25.53 20.55 -19.19
C VAL A 126 -26.55 20.19 -18.12
N ASP A 127 -26.13 19.46 -17.09
CA ASP A 127 -27.01 19.08 -15.98
C ASP A 127 -27.27 20.31 -15.10
N LEU A 128 -28.44 20.93 -15.30
CA LEU A 128 -28.86 22.12 -14.59
C LEU A 128 -29.87 21.71 -13.51
N ARG A 129 -29.54 22.01 -12.24
CA ARG A 129 -30.41 21.65 -11.09
C ARG A 129 -31.81 22.26 -11.18
N PHE A 130 -31.94 23.42 -11.81
CA PHE A 130 -33.22 24.13 -12.03
C PHE A 130 -33.21 24.78 -13.42
N PRO A 131 -33.60 24.06 -14.49
CA PRO A 131 -33.58 24.59 -15.85
C PRO A 131 -34.64 25.67 -16.08
N GLU A 132 -35.71 25.69 -15.27
CA GLU A 132 -36.79 26.69 -15.36
C GLU A 132 -36.33 28.12 -15.04
N ILE A 133 -35.23 28.31 -14.29
CA ILE A 133 -34.78 29.65 -13.87
C ILE A 133 -34.49 30.59 -15.04
N PHE A 134 -34.12 30.04 -16.20
CA PHE A 134 -33.82 30.82 -17.39
C PHE A 134 -35.08 31.44 -18.03
N ASN A 135 -36.25 30.86 -17.75
CA ASN A 135 -37.53 31.31 -18.28
C ASN A 135 -38.46 31.91 -17.20
N THR A 136 -38.03 31.93 -15.94
CA THR A 136 -38.79 32.51 -14.83
C THR A 136 -38.12 33.81 -14.34
N GLY A 137 -38.84 34.92 -14.39
CA GLY A 137 -38.43 36.20 -13.83
C GLY A 137 -39.59 36.90 -13.11
N SER A 138 -39.31 37.95 -12.35
CA SER A 138 -40.36 38.80 -11.76
C SER A 138 -41.21 39.41 -12.88
N PRO A 139 -42.55 39.34 -12.81
CA PRO A 139 -43.41 40.00 -13.80
C PRO A 139 -43.44 41.53 -13.65
N PHE A 140 -42.95 42.06 -12.53
CA PHE A 140 -42.99 43.50 -12.20
C PHE A 140 -41.59 44.08 -12.04
N ASN A 141 -41.45 45.36 -12.41
CA ASN A 141 -40.25 46.19 -12.23
C ASN A 141 -38.97 45.60 -12.86
N VAL A 142 -39.08 45.09 -14.08
CA VAL A 142 -37.93 44.57 -14.85
C VAL A 142 -37.49 45.61 -15.87
N SER A 143 -36.19 45.92 -15.91
CA SER A 143 -35.63 46.79 -16.94
C SER A 143 -35.83 46.15 -18.33
N ALA A 144 -36.10 46.98 -19.35
CA ALA A 144 -36.29 46.51 -20.71
C ALA A 144 -35.08 45.65 -21.16
N GLY A 145 -35.35 44.42 -21.61
CA GLY A 145 -34.33 43.46 -22.04
C GLY A 145 -33.82 42.49 -20.96
N GLN A 146 -34.24 42.63 -19.70
CA GLN A 146 -33.91 41.72 -18.59
C GLN A 146 -35.06 40.77 -18.21
N GLY A 147 -36.16 40.76 -18.97
CA GLY A 147 -37.30 39.85 -18.76
C GLY A 147 -37.02 38.40 -19.15
N PRO A 148 -37.96 37.47 -18.87
CA PRO A 148 -37.88 36.08 -19.32
C PRO A 148 -37.68 36.04 -20.84
N ARG A 149 -36.54 35.49 -21.28
CA ARG A 149 -36.17 35.42 -22.69
C ARG A 149 -36.61 34.09 -23.27
N ASN A 150 -37.10 34.12 -24.50
CA ASN A 150 -37.37 32.89 -25.23
C ASN A 150 -36.04 32.16 -25.52
N MET A 151 -35.85 31.02 -24.87
CA MET A 151 -34.65 30.20 -25.01
C MET A 151 -34.50 29.64 -26.43
N ASP A 152 -35.58 29.49 -27.19
CA ASP A 152 -35.55 28.97 -28.56
C ASP A 152 -34.72 29.86 -29.48
N GLN A 153 -34.81 31.19 -29.32
CA GLN A 153 -34.02 32.14 -30.11
C GLN A 153 -32.53 32.04 -29.79
N LEU A 154 -32.18 31.78 -28.52
CA LEU A 154 -30.81 31.60 -28.08
C LEU A 154 -30.23 30.30 -28.64
N VAL A 155 -31.00 29.21 -28.57
CA VAL A 155 -30.65 27.91 -29.15
C VAL A 155 -30.43 28.03 -30.64
N ALA A 156 -31.32 28.71 -31.38
CA ALA A 156 -31.18 28.92 -32.82
C ALA A 156 -29.92 29.73 -33.17
N HIS A 157 -29.61 30.80 -32.42
CA HIS A 157 -28.42 31.61 -32.64
C HIS A 157 -27.12 30.79 -32.46
N TYR A 158 -27.01 30.02 -31.37
CA TYR A 158 -25.83 29.21 -31.11
C TYR A 158 -25.75 27.97 -32.01
N GLY A 159 -26.89 27.40 -32.42
CA GLY A 159 -26.96 26.34 -33.42
C GLY A 159 -26.32 26.79 -34.73
N LYS A 160 -26.78 27.92 -35.27
CA LYS A 160 -26.20 28.51 -36.49
C LYS A 160 -24.70 28.79 -36.36
N LYS A 161 -24.28 29.38 -35.23
CA LYS A 161 -22.86 29.66 -34.99
C LYS A 161 -21.99 28.38 -34.97
N ASN A 162 -22.52 27.27 -34.48
CA ASN A 162 -21.81 26.00 -34.48
C ASN A 162 -21.75 25.39 -35.88
N GLU A 163 -22.85 25.44 -36.65
CA GLU A 163 -22.89 24.98 -38.04
C GLU A 163 -21.87 25.74 -38.89
N ASP A 164 -21.85 27.08 -38.80
CA ASP A 164 -20.88 27.94 -39.50
C ASP A 164 -19.42 27.54 -39.15
N ALA A 165 -19.14 27.29 -37.87
CA ALA A 165 -17.80 26.89 -37.41
C ALA A 165 -17.41 25.46 -37.84
N GLU A 166 -18.37 24.54 -37.97
CA GLU A 166 -18.12 23.19 -38.50
C GLU A 166 -17.83 23.24 -40.00
N GLU A 167 -18.55 24.06 -40.75
CA GLU A 167 -18.24 24.29 -42.16
C GLU A 167 -16.85 24.89 -42.37
N GLU A 168 -16.44 25.85 -41.56
CA GLU A 168 -15.09 26.43 -41.61
C GLU A 168 -14.00 25.38 -41.34
N LYS A 169 -14.21 24.52 -40.34
CA LYS A 169 -13.29 23.41 -40.03
C LYS A 169 -13.23 22.40 -41.17
N ALA A 170 -14.37 22.04 -41.75
CA ALA A 170 -14.43 21.12 -42.88
C ALA A 170 -13.69 21.68 -44.11
N LYS A 171 -13.89 22.98 -44.41
CA LYS A 171 -13.15 23.68 -45.48
C LYS A 171 -11.65 23.72 -45.21
N ALA A 172 -11.23 23.99 -43.98
CA ALA A 172 -9.82 24.01 -43.58
C ALA A 172 -9.16 22.62 -43.69
N LEU A 173 -9.88 21.55 -43.34
CA LEU A 173 -9.40 20.17 -43.51
C LEU A 173 -9.29 19.80 -44.99
N ALA A 174 -10.30 20.12 -45.80
CA ALA A 174 -10.29 19.87 -47.24
C ALA A 174 -9.18 20.65 -47.98
N SER A 175 -8.80 21.83 -47.48
CA SER A 175 -7.68 22.60 -48.04
C SER A 175 -6.28 22.10 -47.63
N LYS A 176 -6.20 21.20 -46.65
CA LYS A 176 -4.95 20.64 -46.12
C LYS A 176 -4.60 19.28 -46.72
N GLU A 177 -5.56 18.61 -47.35
CA GLU A 177 -5.34 17.44 -48.23
C GLU A 177 -4.86 17.90 -49.61
#